data_AF-A0A840Q7U1-F1
#
_entry.id   AF-A0A840Q7U1-F1
#
_cell.length_a   1.000
_cell.length_b   1.000
_cell.length_c   1.000
_cell.angle_alpha   90.00
_cell.angle_beta   90.00
_cell.angle_gamma   90.00
#
_symmetry.space_group_name_H-M   'P 1'
#
loop_
_entity.id
_entity.type
_entity.pdbx_description
1 polymer ?
#
loop_
_entity_poly.entity_id
_entity_poly.type
_entity_poly.pdbx_seq_one_letter_code
_entity_poly.pdbx_strand_id
1 'polypeptide(L)'
;MPAWLCRTAVHVLHELTDDRRHELTDQLEIRHGEIDRWKRIAQRMFVPFHGNGIISEFEGYDRLAELDWNAYRRRYGDIQEPT
;
A
#
# COMPACT_ATOMS: atom_id res chain seq x y z
N MET A 1 0.77 0.21 -2.18
CA MET A 1 2.03 -0.55 -2.39
C MET A 1 1.99 -2.00 -1.85
N PRO A 2 1.63 -2.30 -0.59
CA PRO A 2 1.76 -3.66 -0.04
C PRO A 2 0.92 -4.73 -0.75
N ALA A 3 -0.32 -4.42 -1.13
CA ALA A 3 -1.15 -5.35 -1.90
C ALA A 3 -0.54 -5.72 -3.26
N TRP A 4 0.01 -4.73 -3.97
CA TRP A 4 0.70 -4.96 -5.24
C TRP A 4 1.92 -5.86 -5.03
N LEU A 5 2.75 -5.57 -4.02
CA LEU A 5 3.93 -6.37 -3.71
C LEU A 5 3.57 -7.83 -3.39
N CYS A 6 2.58 -8.05 -2.53
CA CYS A 6 2.11 -9.39 -2.18
C CYS A 6 1.59 -10.15 -3.40
N ARG A 7 0.82 -9.48 -4.27
CA ARG A 7 0.34 -10.06 -5.52
C ARG A 7 1.50 -10.43 -6.45
N THR A 8 2.46 -9.53 -6.61
CA THR A 8 3.63 -9.73 -7.46
C THR A 8 4.50 -10.88 -6.94
N ALA A 9 4.75 -10.98 -5.64
CA ALA A 9 5.51 -12.09 -5.06
C ALA A 9 4.85 -13.45 -5.35
N VAL A 10 3.54 -13.57 -5.17
CA VAL A 10 2.78 -14.78 -5.51
C VAL A 10 2.85 -15.08 -7.01
N HIS A 11 2.74 -14.06 -7.85
CA HIS A 11 2.83 -14.22 -9.29
C HIS A 11 4.22 -14.69 -9.73
N VAL A 12 5.30 -14.07 -9.25
CA VAL A 12 6.67 -14.50 -9.55
C VAL A 12 6.90 -15.94 -9.13
N LEU A 13 6.49 -16.31 -7.91
CA LEU A 13 6.59 -17.70 -7.46
C LEU A 13 5.81 -18.64 -8.38
N HIS A 14 4.64 -18.24 -8.89
CA HIS A 14 3.84 -19.00 -9.84
C HIS A 14 4.51 -19.20 -11.21
N GLU A 15 5.27 -18.22 -11.70
CA GLU A 15 5.94 -18.29 -13.02
C GLU A 15 7.25 -19.09 -12.99
N LEU A 16 7.84 -19.30 -11.81
CA LEU A 16 9.05 -20.12 -11.68
C LEU A 16 8.73 -21.60 -11.93
N THR A 17 9.68 -22.30 -12.56
CA THR A 17 9.70 -23.77 -12.63
C THR A 17 9.69 -24.35 -11.22
N ASP A 18 9.15 -25.55 -11.06
CA ASP A 18 9.00 -26.17 -9.74
C ASP A 18 10.32 -26.29 -8.98
N ASP A 19 11.40 -26.69 -9.67
CA ASP A 19 12.74 -26.78 -9.07
C ASP A 19 13.24 -25.43 -8.53
N ARG A 20 13.11 -24.35 -9.33
CA ARG A 20 13.58 -23.01 -8.93
C ARG A 20 12.69 -22.39 -7.88
N ARG A 21 11.39 -22.67 -7.91
CA ARG A 21 10.45 -22.26 -6.87
C ARG A 21 10.83 -22.92 -5.55
N HIS A 22 11.05 -24.24 -5.53
CA HIS A 22 11.38 -24.99 -4.34
C HIS A 22 12.71 -24.53 -3.73
N GLU A 23 13.76 -24.43 -4.57
CA GLU A 23 15.06 -23.92 -4.16
C GLU A 23 14.96 -22.51 -3.55
N LEU A 24 14.22 -21.60 -4.19
CA LEU A 24 14.06 -20.23 -3.71
C LEU A 24 13.25 -20.16 -2.40
N THR A 25 12.16 -20.92 -2.30
CA THR A 25 11.35 -20.94 -1.07
C THR A 25 12.11 -21.54 0.09
N ASP A 26 12.97 -22.54 -0.15
CA ASP A 26 13.80 -23.14 0.89
C ASP A 26 14.92 -22.18 1.33
N GLN A 27 15.62 -21.55 0.37
CA GLN A 27 16.67 -20.56 0.65
C GLN A 27 16.17 -19.35 1.43
N LEU A 28 14.93 -18.93 1.18
CA LEU A 28 14.30 -17.79 1.84
C LEU A 28 13.40 -18.19 3.02
N GLU A 29 13.34 -19.48 3.36
CA GLU A 29 12.49 -20.06 4.41
C GLU A 29 11.00 -19.69 4.28
N ILE A 30 10.52 -19.52 3.05
CA ILE A 30 9.14 -19.13 2.77
C ILE A 30 8.22 -20.33 2.93
N ARG A 31 7.36 -20.28 3.94
CA ARG A 31 6.36 -21.33 4.16
C ARG A 31 5.15 -21.13 3.25
N HIS A 32 4.51 -22.25 2.88
CA HIS A 32 3.25 -22.26 2.11
C HIS A 32 2.16 -21.35 2.74
N GLY A 33 2.04 -21.36 4.07
CA GLY A 33 1.08 -20.51 4.78
C GLY A 33 1.35 -19.00 4.63
N GLU A 34 2.59 -18.60 4.37
CA GLU A 34 2.94 -17.20 4.11
C GLU A 34 2.51 -16.78 2.71
N ILE A 35 2.71 -17.65 1.71
CA ILE A 35 2.23 -17.44 0.34
C ILE A 35 0.70 -17.27 0.34
N ASP A 36 -0.02 -18.11 1.08
CA ASP A 36 -1.49 -17.98 1.19
C ASP A 36 -1.91 -16.73 1.96
N ARG A 37 -1.11 -16.28 2.94
CA ARG A 37 -1.33 -15.00 3.60
C ARG A 37 -1.12 -13.83 2.65
N TRP A 38 -0.09 -13.86 1.79
CA TRP A 38 0.14 -12.82 0.78
C TRP A 38 -1.00 -12.73 -0.22
N LYS A 39 -1.57 -13.86 -0.68
CA LYS A 39 -2.80 -13.87 -1.49
C LYS A 39 -3.95 -13.14 -0.80
N ARG A 40 -4.18 -13.44 0.48
CA ARG A 40 -5.24 -12.78 1.26
C ARG A 40 -4.99 -11.28 1.43
N ILE A 41 -3.77 -10.86 1.73
CA ILE A 41 -3.41 -9.44 1.85
C ILE A 41 -3.64 -8.72 0.52
N ALA A 42 -3.16 -9.28 -0.60
CA ALA A 42 -3.32 -8.69 -1.92
C ALA A 42 -4.79 -8.42 -2.30
N GLN A 43 -5.71 -9.30 -1.87
CA GLN A 43 -7.12 -9.22 -2.22
C GLN A 43 -7.98 -8.44 -1.22
N ARG A 44 -7.55 -8.34 0.04
CA ARG A 44 -8.37 -7.81 1.15
C ARG A 44 -7.74 -6.62 1.86
N MET A 45 -6.68 -6.04 1.31
CA MET A 45 -6.10 -4.83 1.85
C MET A 45 -7.13 -3.70 1.79
N PHE A 46 -7.43 -3.12 2.96
CA PHE A 46 -8.30 -1.97 3.06
C PHE A 46 -7.67 -0.75 2.38
N VAL A 47 -8.48 -0.01 1.62
CA VAL A 47 -8.11 1.27 1.00
C VAL A 47 -9.19 2.27 1.41
N PRO A 48 -8.86 3.32 2.19
CA PRO A 48 -9.84 4.31 2.61
C PRO A 48 -10.25 5.20 1.43
N PHE A 49 -11.54 5.50 1.34
CA PHE A 49 -12.11 6.45 0.40
C PHE A 49 -12.92 7.49 1.17
N HIS A 50 -12.95 8.72 0.67
CA HIS A 50 -13.86 9.79 1.12
C HIS A 50 -14.70 10.29 -0.07
N GLY A 51 -15.44 11.38 0.13
CA GLY A 51 -16.44 11.91 -0.79
C GLY A 51 -16.05 11.82 -2.27
N ASN A 52 -17.04 11.52 -3.12
CA ASN A 52 -16.87 11.35 -4.57
C ASN A 52 -15.94 10.20 -5.00
N GLY A 53 -15.66 9.23 -4.12
CA GLY A 53 -14.84 8.07 -4.45
C GLY A 53 -13.34 8.39 -4.53
N ILE A 54 -12.92 9.50 -3.93
CA ILE A 54 -11.52 9.90 -3.85
C ILE A 54 -10.83 9.03 -2.80
N ILE A 55 -9.66 8.49 -3.15
CA ILE A 55 -8.83 7.72 -2.19
C ILE A 55 -8.30 8.68 -1.13
N SER A 56 -8.51 8.34 0.14
CA SER A 56 -7.94 9.08 1.26
C SER A 56 -6.46 8.73 1.42
N GLU A 57 -5.64 9.71 1.81
CA GLU A 57 -4.22 9.47 2.11
C GLU A 57 -4.05 8.47 3.26
N PHE A 58 -4.91 8.60 4.29
CA PHE A 58 -5.06 7.65 5.39
C PHE A 58 -6.48 7.66 5.95
N GLU A 59 -6.78 6.74 6.86
CA GLU A 59 -8.10 6.62 7.49
C GLU A 59 -8.42 7.85 8.36
N GLY A 60 -9.56 8.50 8.09
CA GLY A 60 -10.00 9.69 8.82
C GLY A 60 -9.38 11.02 8.35
N TYR A 61 -8.69 11.02 7.20
CA TYR A 61 -8.14 12.23 6.57
C TYR A 61 -9.21 13.32 6.38
N ASP A 62 -10.43 12.94 6.04
CA ASP A 62 -11.59 13.82 5.84
C ASP A 62 -12.07 14.53 7.12
N ARG A 63 -11.64 14.08 8.29
CA ARG A 63 -11.98 14.67 9.59
C ARG A 63 -10.91 15.62 10.11
N LEU A 64 -9.80 15.79 9.38
CA LEU A 64 -8.78 16.76 9.76
C LEU A 64 -9.36 18.17 9.66
N ALA A 65 -8.99 19.01 10.62
CA ALA A 65 -9.29 20.43 10.51
C ALA A 65 -8.56 21.00 9.28
N GLU A 66 -9.25 21.84 8.52
CA GLU A 66 -8.62 22.57 7.43
C GLU A 66 -7.44 23.39 7.95
N LEU A 67 -6.32 23.34 7.22
CA LEU A 67 -5.14 24.12 7.53
C LEU A 67 -5.44 25.61 7.28
N ASP A 68 -5.11 26.47 8.24
CA ASP A 68 -5.08 27.92 8.02
C ASP A 68 -3.84 28.28 7.19
N TRP A 69 -3.99 28.13 5.87
CA TRP A 69 -2.96 28.47 4.89
C TRP A 69 -2.54 29.93 4.98
N ASN A 70 -3.44 30.84 5.40
CA ASN A 70 -3.09 32.25 5.56
C ASN A 70 -2.16 32.48 6.76
N ALA A 71 -2.38 31.78 7.88
CA ALA A 71 -1.45 31.81 9.01
C ALA A 71 -0.08 31.24 8.65
N TYR A 72 -0.04 30.14 7.88
CA TYR A 72 1.20 29.53 7.41
C TYR A 72 1.96 30.43 6.43
N ARG A 73 1.28 31.04 5.44
CA ARG A 73 1.90 32.00 4.50
C ARG A 73 2.48 33.21 5.22
N ARG A 74 1.79 33.75 6.24
CA ARG A 74 2.32 34.86 7.06
C ARG A 74 3.58 34.47 7.84
N ARG A 75 3.68 33.21 8.30
CA ARG A 75 4.78 32.74 9.13
C ARG A 75 6.00 32.29 8.34
N TYR A 76 5.80 31.73 7.14
CA TYR A 76 6.84 31.03 6.40
C TYR A 76 7.03 31.55 4.96
N GLY A 77 6.21 32.50 4.50
CA GLY A 77 6.30 33.07 3.16
C GLY A 77 5.62 32.20 2.09
N ASP A 78 6.36 31.84 1.04
CA ASP A 78 5.83 31.17 -0.15
C ASP A 78 5.52 29.69 0.13
N ILE A 79 4.29 29.42 0.58
CA ILE A 79 3.72 28.08 0.70
C ILE A 79 2.56 27.96 -0.28
N GLN A 80 2.64 26.92 -1.11
CA GLN A 80 1.62 26.56 -2.09
C GLN A 80 0.59 25.63 -1.45
N GLU A 81 -0.68 25.94 -1.70
CA GLU A 81 -1.81 25.10 -1.32
C GLU A 81 -2.01 24.03 -2.41
N PRO A 82 -2.21 22.75 -2.06
CA PRO A 82 -2.46 21.71 -3.04
C PRO A 82 -3.88 21.86 -3.61
N THR A 83 -3.99 22.46 -4.81
CA THR A 83 -5.21 22.48 -5.64
C THR A 83 -5.56 21.12 -6.23
#